data_AF-A0A1H8GXN5-F1
#
_entry.id   AF-A0A1H8GXN5-F1
#
_cell.length_a   1.000
_cell.length_b   1.000
_cell.length_c   1.000
_cell.angle_alpha   90.00
_cell.angle_beta   90.00
_cell.angle_gamma   90.00
#
_symmetry.space_group_name_H-M   'P 1'
#
loop_
_entity.id
_entity.type
_entity.pdbx_description
1 polymer ?
#
loop_
_entity_poly.entity_id
_entity_poly.type
_entity_poly.pdbx_seq_one_letter_code
_entity_poly.pdbx_strand_id
1 'polypeptide(L)' 'MEKDIQQIIKAAAERYGLGYDPNQKQAIILQSDGSIGIINDEDIAAVFRDMARH' A
#
# COMPACT_ATOMS: atom_id res chain seq x y z
N MET A 1 -2.40 12.46 4.44
CA MET A 1 -2.66 11.34 3.52
C MET A 1 -1.80 10.13 3.82
N GLU A 2 -0.47 10.17 3.65
CA GLU A 2 0.40 9.00 3.91
C GLU A 2 0.32 8.50 5.36
N LYS A 3 0.35 9.43 6.33
CA LYS A 3 0.12 9.12 7.75
C LYS A 3 -1.25 8.48 8.03
N ASP A 4 -2.28 8.83 7.26
CA ASP A 4 -3.64 8.31 7.46
C ASP A 4 -3.76 6.87 6.94
N ILE A 5 -3.14 6.58 5.79
CA ILE A 5 -3.12 5.24 5.18
C ILE A 5 -2.37 4.26 6.08
N GLN A 6 -1.22 4.65 6.63
CA GLN A 6 -0.43 3.79 7.52
C GLN A 6 -1.17 3.44 8.81
N GLN A 7 -1.96 4.37 9.36
CA GLN A 7 -2.80 4.06 10.53
C GLN A 7 -3.93 3.08 10.23
N ILE A 8 -4.56 3.18 9.04
CA ILE A 8 -5.59 2.24 8.61
C ILE A 8 -4.99 0.84 8.44
N ILE A 9 -3.84 0.73 7.79
CA ILE A 9 -3.15 -0.55 7.57
C ILE A 9 -2.73 -1.18 8.91
N LYS A 10 -2.17 -0.39 9.83
CA LYS A 10 -1.81 -0.84 11.17
C LYS A 10 -3.04 -1.39 11.92
N ALA A 11 -4.15 -0.65 11.93
CA ALA A 11 -5.37 -1.07 12.62
C ALA A 11 -5.97 -2.36 12.03
N ALA A 12 -5.90 -2.51 10.70
CA ALA A 12 -6.31 -3.74 10.03
C ALA A 12 -5.40 -4.92 10.41
N ALA A 13 -4.08 -4.72 10.40
CA ALA A 13 -3.12 -5.76 10.75
C ALA A 13 -3.32 -6.25 12.19
N GLU A 14 -3.50 -5.34 13.16
CA GLU A 14 -3.80 -5.67 14.56
C GLU A 14 -5.12 -6.45 14.69
N ARG A 15 -6.16 -6.05 13.97
CA ARG A 15 -7.49 -6.72 14.00
C ARG A 15 -7.45 -8.15 13.49
N TYR A 16 -6.63 -8.43 12.48
CA TYR A 16 -6.55 -9.74 11.84
C TYR A 16 -5.34 -10.57 12.28
N GLY A 17 -4.53 -10.09 13.23
CA GLY A 17 -3.33 -10.79 13.70
C GLY A 17 -2.23 -10.88 12.64
N LEU A 18 -2.16 -9.92 11.72
CA LEU A 18 -1.16 -9.86 10.66
C LEU A 18 0.06 -9.07 11.13
N GLY A 19 1.24 -9.39 10.58
CA GLY A 19 2.44 -8.60 10.79
C GLY A 19 2.32 -7.23 10.14
N TYR A 20 2.68 -6.18 10.88
CA TYR A 20 2.79 -4.81 10.37
C TYR A 20 4.23 -4.33 10.52
N ASP A 21 4.85 -3.96 9.41
CA ASP A 21 6.16 -3.31 9.39
C ASP A 21 6.01 -1.86 8.90
N PRO A 22 6.19 -0.84 9.75
CA PRO A 22 6.09 0.56 9.35
C PRO A 22 7.18 1.00 8.37
N ASN A 23 8.25 0.22 8.22
CA ASN A 23 9.32 0.48 7.25
C ASN A 23 9.05 -0.20 5.91
N GLN A 24 8.07 -1.10 5.85
CA GLN A 24 7.67 -1.73 4.60
C GLN A 24 6.89 -0.71 3.76
N LYS A 25 7.58 -0.14 2.78
CA LYS A 25 7.01 0.82 1.83
C LYS A 25 6.39 0.16 0.59
N GLN A 26 6.33 -1.15 0.58
CA GLN A 26 5.82 -1.95 -0.52
C GLN A 26 4.35 -2.28 -0.26
N ALA A 27 3.50 -2.13 -1.27
CA ALA A 27 2.13 -2.59 -1.23
C ALA A 27 2.01 -3.92 -1.98
N ILE A 28 1.29 -4.88 -1.39
CA ILE A 28 0.95 -6.14 -2.04
C ILE A 28 -0.47 -6.00 -2.60
N ILE A 29 -0.63 -6.23 -3.90
CA ILE A 29 -1.92 -6.15 -4.58
C ILE A 29 -2.30 -7.52 -5.14
N LEU A 30 -3.54 -7.94 -4.86
CA LEU A 30 -4.14 -9.08 -5.55
C LEU A 30 -4.63 -8.61 -6.92
N GLN A 31 -4.03 -9.14 -7.98
CA GLN A 31 -4.43 -8.84 -9.35
C GLN A 31 -5.70 -9.61 -9.74
N SER A 32 -6.38 -9.14 -10.79
CA SER A 32 -7.64 -9.72 -11.28
C SER A 32 -7.48 -11.16 -11.80
N ASP A 33 -6.28 -11.55 -12.17
CA ASP A 33 -5.95 -12.92 -12.60
C ASP A 33 -5.61 -13.84 -11.40
N GLY A 34 -5.73 -13.33 -10.17
CA GLY A 34 -5.40 -14.04 -8.94
C GLY A 34 -3.92 -14.06 -8.59
N SER A 35 -3.05 -13.43 -9.38
CA SER A 35 -1.63 -13.29 -9.06
C SER A 35 -1.38 -12.20 -8.03
N ILE A 36 -0.22 -12.25 -7.37
CA ILE A 36 0.20 -11.27 -6.38
C ILE A 36 1.19 -10.32 -7.04
N GLY A 37 0.81 -9.05 -7.17
CA GLY A 37 1.69 -7.96 -7.57
C GLY A 37 2.31 -7.29 -6.35
N ILE A 38 3.58 -6.90 -6.46
CA ILE A 38 4.26 -6.07 -5.46
C ILE A 38 4.54 -4.72 -6.10
N ILE A 39 4.15 -3.65 -5.41
CA ILE A 39 4.31 -2.27 -5.87
C ILE A 39 5.17 -1.54 -4.87
N ASN A 40 6.23 -0.87 -5.34
CA ASN A 40 7.14 -0.14 -4.46
C ASN A 40 6.67 1.31 -4.26
N ASP A 41 7.32 2.02 -3.33
CA ASP A 41 7.02 3.43 -3.06
C ASP A 41 7.23 4.33 -4.28
N GLU A 42 8.25 4.05 -5.09
CA GLU A 42 8.51 4.77 -6.34
C GLU A 42 7.33 4.66 -7.33
N ASP A 43 6.75 3.46 -7.45
CA ASP A 43 5.61 3.21 -8.33
C ASP A 43 4.33 3.89 -7.79
N ILE A 44 4.12 3.82 -6.48
CA ILE A 44 3.01 4.53 -5.81
C ILE A 44 3.12 6.04 -6.06
N ALA A 45 4.32 6.60 -5.90
CA ALA A 45 4.57 8.02 -6.14
C ALA A 45 4.42 8.42 -7.62
N ALA A 46 4.73 7.52 -8.56
CA ALA A 46 4.48 7.74 -9.99
C ALA A 46 2.97 7.85 -10.27
N VAL A 47 2.16 6.92 -9.75
CA VAL A 47 0.69 6.94 -9.91
C VAL A 47 0.07 8.24 -9.38
N PHE A 48 0.48 8.70 -8.19
CA PHE A 48 -0.02 9.95 -7.65
C PHE A 48 0.36 11.19 -8.49
N ARG A 49 1.59 11.22 -9.06
CA ARG A 49 2.03 12.31 -9.93
C ARG A 49 1.21 12.38 -11.22
N ASP A 50 0.86 11.23 -11.78
CA ASP A 50 0.03 11.18 -13.00
C ASP A 50 -1.42 11.59 -12.71
N MET A 51 -1.97 11.22 -11.55
CA MET A 51 -3.30 11.67 -11.13
C MET A 51 -3.38 13.19 -10.90
N ALA A 52 -2.31 13.84 -10.43
CA ALA A 52 -2.28 15.28 -10.18
C ALA A 52 -2.16 16.13 -11.46
N ARG A 53 -1.89 15.52 -12.61
CA ARG A 53 -1.83 16.17 -13.93
C ARG A 53 -3.17 16.12 -14.69
N HIS A 54 -4.20 15.53 -14.11
CA HIS A 54 -5.57 15.47 -14.64
C HIS A 54 -6.52 16.18 -13.68
#